data_AF-M1EKR7-F1
#
_entry.id   AF-M1EKR7-F1
#
_cell.length_a   1.000
_cell.length_b   1.000
_cell.length_c   1.000
_cell.angle_alpha   90.00
_cell.angle_beta   90.00
_cell.angle_gamma   90.00
#
_symmetry.space_group_name_H-M   'P 1'
#
loop_
_entity.id
_entity.type
_entity.pdbx_description
1 polymer ?
#
loop_
_entity_poly.entity_id
_entity_poly.type
_entity_poly.pdbx_seq_one_letter_code
_entity_poly.pdbx_strand_id
1 'polypeptide(L)'
;VTVTTPAEITSVFDGISYSKGASILRMLEDWMTPEKFQKGCQIYLSKYKFSNAKTEDFWGALEEASNLPVKEVMDTWTKQMGYPVLNVKD
;
A
#
# COMPACT_ATOMS: atom_id res chain seq x y z
N VAL A 1 -13.13 -3.71 -1.95
CA VAL A 1 -14.55 -3.47 -1.61
C VAL A 1 -15.07 -2.42 -2.57
N THR A 2 -16.22 -2.65 -3.20
CA THR A 2 -16.86 -1.63 -4.04
C THR A 2 -17.70 -0.74 -3.14
N VAL A 3 -17.50 0.58 -3.20
CA VAL A 3 -18.26 1.57 -2.45
C VAL A 3 -19.18 2.29 -3.43
N THR A 4 -20.48 2.21 -3.20
CA THR A 4 -21.55 2.70 -4.10
C THR A 4 -22.47 3.72 -3.45
N THR A 5 -22.47 3.82 -2.11
CA THR A 5 -23.29 4.79 -1.36
C THR A 5 -22.48 5.62 -0.37
N PRO A 6 -22.94 6.83 0.02
CA PRO A 6 -22.27 7.62 1.05
C PRO A 6 -22.17 6.94 2.42
N ALA A 7 -23.14 6.08 2.76
CA ALA A 7 -23.10 5.29 3.97
C ALA A 7 -21.98 4.25 3.93
N GLU A 8 -21.76 3.60 2.78
CA GLU A 8 -20.63 2.69 2.56
C GLU A 8 -19.27 3.40 2.57
N ILE A 9 -19.20 4.68 2.18
CA ILE A 9 -17.98 5.49 2.37
C ILE A 9 -17.64 5.60 3.85
N THR A 10 -18.65 5.80 4.71
CA THR A 10 -18.43 5.92 6.15
C THR A 10 -18.04 4.59 6.78
N SER A 11 -18.58 3.47 6.29
CA SER A 11 -18.27 2.16 6.86
C SER A 11 -16.85 1.68 6.60
N VAL A 12 -16.19 2.16 5.54
CA VAL A 12 -14.78 1.82 5.27
C VAL A 12 -13.78 2.59 6.14
N PHE A 13 -14.23 3.47 7.04
CA PHE A 13 -13.41 4.01 8.13
C PHE A 13 -13.26 2.96 9.25
N ASP A 14 -12.59 1.86 8.94
CA ASP A 14 -12.48 0.69 9.80
C ASP A 14 -11.02 0.26 10.05
N GLY A 15 -10.85 -0.79 10.86
CA GLY A 15 -9.54 -1.37 11.15
C GLY A 15 -8.81 -1.95 9.93
N ILE A 16 -9.50 -2.24 8.82
CA ILE A 16 -8.86 -2.69 7.59
C ILE A 16 -8.19 -1.50 6.90
N SER A 17 -8.90 -0.38 6.75
CA SER A 17 -8.30 0.83 6.16
C SER A 17 -7.14 1.36 7.00
N TYR A 18 -7.28 1.39 8.33
CA TYR A 18 -6.27 1.97 9.21
C TYR A 18 -5.21 0.95 9.69
N SER A 19 -5.61 -0.08 10.43
CA SER A 19 -4.65 -1.00 11.07
C SER A 19 -3.99 -1.94 10.08
N LYS A 20 -4.74 -2.54 9.13
CA LYS A 20 -4.12 -3.35 8.05
C LYS A 20 -3.27 -2.45 7.14
N GLY A 21 -3.78 -1.27 6.76
CA GLY A 21 -3.04 -0.27 5.99
C GLY A 21 -1.67 0.07 6.60
N ALA A 22 -1.64 0.44 7.88
CA ALA A 22 -0.38 0.73 8.59
C ALA A 22 0.54 -0.50 8.67
N SER A 23 -0.01 -1.68 8.92
CA SER A 23 0.77 -2.92 9.04
C SER A 23 1.47 -3.30 7.73
N ILE A 24 0.77 -3.18 6.59
CA ILE A 24 1.36 -3.49 5.29
C ILE A 24 2.36 -2.43 4.83
N LEU A 25 2.18 -1.16 5.23
CA LEU A 25 3.20 -0.12 4.99
C LEU A 25 4.47 -0.37 5.81
N ARG A 26 4.34 -0.81 7.08
CA ARG A 26 5.49 -1.21 7.90
C ARG A 26 6.25 -2.40 7.29
N MET A 27 5.52 -3.40 6.79
CA MET A 27 6.12 -4.55 6.08
C MET A 27 6.86 -4.10 4.80
N LEU A 28 6.25 -3.18 4.05
CA LEU A 28 6.82 -2.65 2.82
C LEU A 28 8.09 -1.83 3.06
N GLU A 29 8.07 -0.94 4.06
CA GLU A 29 9.24 -0.14 4.47
C GLU A 29 10.43 -1.03 4.86
N ASP A 30 10.19 -2.08 5.65
CA ASP A 30 11.22 -3.04 6.05
C ASP A 30 11.78 -3.80 4.84
N TRP A 31 10.90 -4.29 3.95
CA TRP A 31 11.31 -5.03 2.75
C TRP A 31 12.15 -4.20 1.78
N MET A 32 11.80 -2.92 1.57
CA MET A 32 12.47 -2.05 0.60
C MET A 32 13.56 -1.16 1.19
N THR A 33 13.75 -1.18 2.51
CA THR A 33 14.52 -0.27 3.38
C THR A 33 13.87 1.12 3.61
N PRO A 34 14.05 1.70 4.82
CA PRO A 34 13.48 3.01 5.16
C PRO A 34 13.93 4.14 4.23
N GLU A 35 15.18 4.14 3.76
CA GLU A 35 15.70 5.22 2.91
C GLU A 35 14.99 5.26 1.55
N LYS A 36 14.80 4.08 0.93
CA LYS A 36 14.11 3.96 -0.36
C LYS A 36 12.62 4.22 -0.21
N PHE A 37 12.01 3.77 0.88
CA PHE A 37 10.61 4.08 1.19
C PHE A 37 10.40 5.59 1.33
N GLN A 38 11.24 6.27 2.12
CA GLN A 38 11.19 7.72 2.29
C GLN A 38 11.38 8.44 0.94
N LYS A 39 12.34 8.01 0.12
CA LYS A 39 12.58 8.59 -1.20
C LYS A 39 11.37 8.43 -2.12
N GLY A 40 10.75 7.25 -2.15
CA GLY A 40 9.55 7.01 -2.94
C GLY A 40 8.35 7.85 -2.47
N CYS A 41 8.16 8.04 -1.17
CA CYS A 41 7.17 8.97 -0.62
C CYS A 41 7.40 10.41 -1.09
N GLN A 42 8.65 10.89 -1.13
CA GLN A 42 8.99 12.23 -1.64
C GLN A 42 8.69 12.36 -3.14
N ILE A 43 9.02 11.34 -3.93
CA ILE A 43 8.71 11.29 -5.37
C ILE A 43 7.20 11.40 -5.59
N TYR A 44 6.43 10.55 -4.91
CA TYR A 44 4.97 10.52 -4.98
C TYR A 44 4.36 11.89 -4.62
N LEU A 45 4.71 12.45 -3.46
CA LEU A 45 4.19 13.75 -3.01
C LEU A 45 4.54 14.88 -3.98
N SER A 46 5.75 14.87 -4.53
CA SER A 46 6.19 15.90 -5.48
C SER A 46 5.46 15.80 -6.82
N LYS A 47 5.18 14.57 -7.27
CA LYS A 47 4.54 14.29 -8.57
C LYS A 47 3.05 14.60 -8.57
N TYR A 48 2.33 14.28 -7.50
CA TYR A 48 0.88 14.44 -7.42
C TYR A 48 0.42 15.64 -6.56
N LYS A 49 1.35 16.54 -6.20
CA LYS A 49 0.99 17.79 -5.50
C LYS A 49 -0.11 18.55 -6.25
N PHE A 50 -1.06 19.09 -5.50
CA PHE A 50 -2.21 19.84 -6.03
C PHE A 50 -3.11 19.05 -6.99
N SER A 51 -3.04 17.72 -6.93
CA SER A 51 -3.86 16.80 -7.72
C SER A 51 -4.28 15.60 -6.88
N ASN A 52 -4.95 14.63 -7.51
CA ASN A 52 -5.36 13.37 -6.93
C ASN A 52 -4.45 12.23 -7.44
N ALA A 53 -4.48 11.11 -6.74
CA ALA A 53 -3.72 9.91 -7.06
C ALA A 53 -4.50 8.64 -6.68
N LYS A 54 -4.12 7.52 -7.27
CA LYS A 54 -4.63 6.18 -6.98
C LYS A 54 -3.57 5.33 -6.32
N THR A 55 -3.96 4.17 -5.80
CA THR A 55 -3.05 3.22 -5.17
C THR A 55 -1.90 2.80 -6.10
N GLU A 56 -2.17 2.61 -7.39
CA GLU A 56 -1.15 2.25 -8.37
C GLU A 56 -0.09 3.34 -8.57
N ASP A 57 -0.45 4.62 -8.40
CA ASP A 57 0.47 5.75 -8.50
C ASP A 57 1.51 5.75 -7.37
N PHE A 58 1.07 5.36 -6.16
CA PHE A 58 1.97 5.22 -5.01
C PHE A 58 2.94 4.07 -5.21
N TRP A 59 2.47 2.92 -5.71
CA TRP A 59 3.36 1.80 -6.05
C TRP A 59 4.41 2.19 -7.07
N GLY A 60 4.02 2.85 -8.16
CA GLY A 60 4.98 3.28 -9.19
C GLY A 60 6.10 4.18 -8.64
N ALA A 61 5.78 5.08 -7.70
CA ALA A 61 6.78 5.94 -7.06
C ALA A 61 7.75 5.15 -6.15
N LEU A 62 7.26 4.11 -5.46
CA LEU A 62 8.10 3.23 -4.65
C LEU A 62 8.95 2.28 -5.51
N GLU A 63 8.45 1.82 -6.66
CA GLU A 63 9.22 1.05 -7.65
C GLU A 63 10.38 1.89 -8.20
N GLU A 64 10.12 3.15 -8.57
CA GLU A 64 11.15 4.10 -9.03
C GLU A 64 12.28 4.28 -7.99
N ALA A 65 11.93 4.30 -6.70
CA ALA A 65 12.91 4.48 -5.63
C ALA A 65 13.71 3.21 -5.28
N SER A 66 13.18 2.00 -5.56
CA SER A 66 13.73 0.75 -5.04
C SER A 66 14.24 -0.24 -6.08
N ASN A 67 13.75 -0.16 -7.31
CA ASN A 67 13.87 -1.18 -8.37
C ASN A 67 13.33 -2.57 -7.95
N LEU A 68 12.41 -2.63 -6.99
CA LEU A 68 11.69 -3.85 -6.61
C LEU A 68 10.31 -3.91 -7.30
N PRO A 69 9.71 -5.10 -7.46
CA PRO A 69 8.37 -5.25 -8.05
C PRO A 69 7.28 -4.90 -7.02
N VAL A 70 7.28 -3.66 -6.50
CA VAL A 70 6.38 -3.22 -5.42
C VAL A 70 4.93 -3.37 -5.81
N LYS A 71 4.55 -3.02 -7.04
CA LYS A 71 3.16 -3.10 -7.49
C LYS A 71 2.67 -4.54 -7.51
N GLU A 72 3.48 -5.45 -8.05
CA GLU A 72 3.14 -6.87 -8.14
C GLU A 72 2.88 -7.45 -6.74
N VAL A 73 3.79 -7.21 -5.79
CA VAL A 73 3.68 -7.71 -4.43
C VAL A 73 2.52 -7.04 -3.69
N MET A 74 2.44 -5.71 -3.72
CA MET A 74 1.46 -4.97 -2.91
C MET A 74 0.02 -5.09 -3.43
N ASP A 75 -0.18 -5.38 -4.71
CA ASP A 75 -1.51 -5.74 -5.23
C ASP A 75 -2.06 -6.99 -4.53
N THR A 76 -1.21 -7.99 -4.20
CA THR A 76 -1.65 -9.21 -3.48
C THR A 76 -2.11 -8.94 -2.04
N TRP A 77 -1.65 -7.85 -1.42
CA TRP A 77 -2.02 -7.46 -0.05
C TRP A 77 -3.21 -6.49 0.01
N THR A 78 -3.50 -5.79 -1.10
CA THR A 78 -4.48 -4.68 -1.15
C THR A 78 -5.72 -4.98 -1.98
N LYS A 79 -5.65 -5.85 -2.99
CA LYS A 79 -6.80 -6.16 -3.87
C LYS A 79 -7.64 -7.34 -3.39
N GLN A 80 -7.21 -8.05 -2.36
CA GLN A 80 -7.92 -9.17 -1.76
C GLN A 80 -7.97 -9.08 -0.23
N MET A 81 -9.00 -9.72 0.35
CA MET A 81 -9.15 -9.83 1.80
C MET A 81 -8.30 -10.96 2.39
N GLY A 82 -8.10 -10.92 3.71
CA GLY A 82 -7.29 -11.90 4.43
C GLY A 82 -5.79 -11.63 4.36
N TYR A 83 -5.04 -12.63 4.85
CA TYR A 83 -3.57 -12.70 4.88
C TYR A 83 -3.16 -14.18 5.01
N PRO A 84 -1.96 -14.57 4.57
CA PRO A 84 -1.50 -15.96 4.63
C PRO A 84 -1.04 -16.37 6.03
N VAL A 85 -1.02 -17.69 6.27
CA VAL A 85 -0.31 -18.33 7.39
C VAL A 85 0.78 -19.23 6.80
N LEU A 86 2.02 -19.05 7.25
CA LEU A 86 3.14 -19.90 6.85
C LEU A 86 3.25 -21.10 7.79
N ASN A 87 3.09 -22.30 7.24
CA ASN A 87 3.23 -23.55 7.99
C ASN A 87 4.62 -24.14 7.75
N VAL A 88 5.41 -24.29 8.81
CA VAL A 88 6.73 -24.93 8.76
C VAL A 88 6.55 -26.43 8.90
N LYS A 89 7.18 -27.22 8.03
CA LYS A 89 7.26 -28.67 8.15
C LYS A 89 8.69 -29.05 8.52
N ASP A 90 8.79 -29.98 9.46
CA ASP A 90 10.05 -30.60 9.88
C ASP A 90 10.63 -31.51 8.79
#